data_AF-A0A183D0F8-F1
#
_entry.id   AF-A0A183D0F8-F1
#
_cell.length_a   1.000
_cell.length_b   1.000
_cell.length_c   1.000
_cell.angle_alpha   90.00
_cell.angle_beta   90.00
_cell.angle_gamma   90.00
#
_symmetry.space_group_name_H-M   'P 1'
#
loop_
_entity.id
_entity.type
_entity.pdbx_description
1 polymer ?
#
loop_
_entity_poly.entity_id
_entity_poly.type
_entity_poly.pdbx_seq_one_letter_code
_entity_poly.pdbx_strand_id
1 'polypeptide(L)' 'MAATNVVVLRAMLEARIVRTVVLVDVDECQLSDFYCGEKGVCRNLVGSYECECAEGFQRDQYTGQCVDIDECK' A
#
# COMPACT_ATOMS: atom_id res chain seq x y z
N MET A 1 3.86 4.45 6.78
CA MET A 1 4.87 4.16 5.74
C MET A 1 4.29 4.70 4.45
N ALA A 2 4.67 5.90 4.02
CA ALA A 2 4.09 6.56 2.84
C ALA A 2 4.92 6.15 1.62
N ALA A 3 4.35 5.42 0.66
CA ALA A 3 5.05 5.11 -0.57
C ALA A 3 4.95 6.33 -1.49
N THR A 4 6.08 6.97 -1.76
CA THR A 4 6.17 8.00 -2.79
C THR A 4 7.28 7.63 -3.76
N ASN A 5 6.88 7.55 -5.05
CA ASN A 5 7.66 7.70 -6.28
C ASN A 5 8.00 6.45 -7.12
N VAL A 6 7.60 6.57 -8.40
CA VAL A 6 8.16 6.02 -9.66
C VAL A 6 7.51 4.75 -10.24
N VAL A 7 6.45 4.94 -11.03
CA VAL A 7 6.08 4.00 -12.13
C VAL A 7 5.95 4.70 -13.50
N VAL A 8 5.84 6.04 -13.57
CA VAL A 8 5.55 6.76 -14.83
C VAL A 8 6.82 7.20 -15.61
N LEU A 9 7.95 6.50 -15.44
CA LEU A 9 9.19 6.83 -16.18
C LEU A 9 9.36 6.02 -17.47
N ARG A 10 8.59 4.94 -17.67
CA ARG A 10 8.73 4.08 -18.85
C ARG A 10 7.75 4.36 -20.00
N ALA A 11 6.63 5.03 -19.76
CA ALA A 11 5.63 5.34 -20.80
C ALA A 11 5.83 6.70 -21.49
N MET A 12 6.70 7.56 -20.96
CA MET A 12 6.87 8.96 -21.40
C MET A 12 8.01 9.17 -22.42
N LEU A 13 8.64 8.09 -22.90
CA LEU A 13 9.79 8.15 -23.82
C LEU A 13 9.42 8.60 -25.24
N GLU A 14 8.14 8.56 -25.62
CA GLU A 14 7.69 8.78 -27.00
C GLU A 14 7.18 10.21 -27.33
N ALA A 15 7.09 11.14 -26.35
CA ALA A 15 6.54 12.47 -26.61
C ALA A 15 7.28 13.61 -25.88
N ARG A 16 7.97 14.45 -26.68
CA ARG A 16 8.60 15.75 -26.37
C ARG A 16 8.21 16.41 -25.03
N ILE A 17 9.17 16.45 -24.10
CA ILE A 17 9.39 17.34 -22.94
C ILE A 17 8.18 18.19 -22.48
N VAL A 18 7.40 17.65 -21.54
CA VAL A 18 6.59 18.44 -20.60
C VAL A 18 7.17 18.20 -19.21
N ARG A 19 7.68 19.25 -18.55
CA ARG A 19 8.14 19.17 -17.15
C ARG A 19 6.92 19.14 -16.19
N THR A 20 6.05 18.16 -16.34
CA THR A 20 4.95 17.91 -15.42
C THR A 20 5.36 16.78 -14.50
N VAL A 21 5.53 17.10 -13.21
CA VAL A 21 5.61 16.08 -12.16
C VAL A 21 4.18 15.59 -11.95
N VAL A 22 3.83 14.46 -12.55
CA VAL A 22 2.53 13.82 -12.31
C VAL A 22 2.66 13.01 -11.03
N LEU A 23 1.94 13.43 -9.99
CA LEU A 23 1.77 12.65 -8.78
C LEU A 23 0.65 11.66 -9.01
N VAL A 24 1.04 10.41 -9.24
CA VAL A 24 0.10 9.29 -9.31
C VAL A 24 0.33 8.45 -8.07
N ASP A 25 -0.78 8.10 -7.44
CA ASP A 25 -0.80 7.14 -6.35
C ASP A 25 -0.36 5.76 -6.83
N VAL A 26 0.44 5.07 -6.03
CA VAL A 26 0.79 3.67 -6.31
C VAL A 26 -0.20 2.83 -5.54
N ASP A 27 -0.86 1.90 -6.22
CA ASP A 27 -1.74 0.95 -5.53
C ASP A 27 -0.88 -0.16 -4.94
N GLU A 28 -0.48 -0.02 -3.66
CA GLU A 28 0.34 -1.03 -2.99
C GLU A 28 -0.38 -2.37 -2.86
N CYS A 29 -1.71 -2.38 -2.86
CA CYS A 29 -2.52 -3.59 -2.80
C CYS A 29 -2.39 -4.43 -4.08
N GLN A 30 -2.05 -3.82 -5.21
CA GLN A 30 -1.75 -4.55 -6.45
C GLN A 30 -0.28 -4.96 -6.58
N LEU A 31 0.61 -4.41 -5.74
CA LEU A 31 2.03 -4.74 -5.77
C LEU A 31 2.34 -6.03 -5.00
N SER A 32 1.65 -6.28 -3.88
CA SER A 32 1.84 -7.50 -3.11
C SER A 32 0.70 -7.77 -2.13
N ASP A 33 0.24 -9.01 -2.04
CA ASP A 33 -0.72 -9.44 -1.01
C ASP A 33 -0.11 -9.44 0.41
N PHE A 34 1.22 -9.35 0.53
CA PHE A 34 1.91 -9.39 1.83
C PHE A 34 1.83 -8.10 2.65
N TYR A 35 1.37 -6.98 2.09
CA TYR A 35 1.33 -5.70 2.81
C TYR A 35 0.38 -5.72 4.03
N CYS A 36 -0.68 -6.53 3.99
CA CYS A 36 -1.61 -6.71 5.11
C CYS A 36 -1.49 -8.08 5.80
N GLY A 37 -0.73 -9.01 5.23
CA GLY A 37 -0.68 -10.41 5.67
C GLY A 37 -1.92 -11.20 5.25
N GLU A 38 -1.92 -12.52 5.50
CA GLU A 38 -2.99 -13.43 5.06
C GLU A 38 -4.36 -13.17 5.71
N LYS A 39 -4.39 -12.40 6.79
CA LYS A 39 -5.58 -12.12 7.61
C LYS A 39 -6.06 -10.67 7.52
N GLY A 40 -5.58 -9.94 6.50
CA GLY A 40 -5.98 -8.57 6.23
C GLY A 40 -6.40 -8.37 4.77
N VAL A 41 -7.40 -7.54 4.55
CA VAL A 41 -7.79 -7.05 3.23
C VAL A 41 -7.12 -5.69 3.01
N CYS A 42 -6.34 -5.58 1.94
CA CYS A 42 -5.71 -4.31 1.57
C CYS A 42 -6.70 -3.40 0.83
N ARG A 43 -6.77 -2.13 1.25
CA ARG A 43 -7.49 -1.05 0.59
C ARG A 43 -6.55 0.08 0.23
N ASN A 44 -6.48 0.40 -1.06
CA ASN A 44 -5.66 1.50 -1.53
C ASN A 44 -6.28 2.86 -1.18
N LEU A 45 -5.46 3.81 -0.74
CA LEU A 45 -5.85 5.20 -0.45
C LEU A 45 -4.88 6.14 -1.18
N VAL A 46 -5.34 7.34 -1.54
CA VAL A 46 -4.42 8.28 -2.19
C VAL A 46 -3.32 8.70 -1.21
N GLY A 47 -2.08 8.28 -1.49
CA GLY A 47 -0.87 8.53 -0.70
C GLY A 47 -0.57 7.49 0.40
N SER A 48 -1.35 6.41 0.52
CA SER A 48 -1.17 5.35 1.53
C SER A 48 -2.03 4.12 1.21
N TYR A 49 -1.91 3.05 1.98
CA TYR A 49 -2.92 1.99 2.01
C TYR A 49 -3.44 1.77 3.43
N GLU A 50 -4.58 1.09 3.52
CA GLU A 50 -5.19 0.65 4.76
C GLU A 50 -5.40 -0.87 4.74
N CYS A 51 -5.07 -1.53 5.85
CA CYS A 51 -5.36 -2.94 6.05
C CYS A 51 -6.59 -3.08 6.96
N GLU A 52 -7.64 -3.69 6.44
CA GLU A 52 -8.80 -4.14 7.22
C GLU A 52 -8.52 -5.56 7.71
N CYS A 53 -8.28 -5.71 9.01
CA CYS A 53 -7.99 -6.99 9.62
C CYS A 53 -9.28 -7.79 9.89
N ALA A 54 -9.20 -9.11 9.75
CA ALA A 54 -10.27 -10.02 10.14
C ALA A 54 -10.55 -9.95 11.66
N GLU A 55 -11.71 -10.45 12.08
CA GLU A 55 -12.03 -10.57 13.51
C GLU A 55 -10.97 -11.40 14.23
N GLY A 56 -10.52 -10.93 15.41
CA GLY A 56 -9.40 -11.50 16.16
C GLY A 56 -8.01 -11.06 15.68
N PHE A 57 -7.91 -10.15 14.70
CA PHE A 57 -6.63 -9.61 14.22
C PHE A 57 -6.58 -8.08 14.33
N GLN A 58 -5.41 -7.54 14.69
CA GLN A 58 -5.14 -6.10 14.74
C GLN A 58 -3.94 -5.74 13.88
N ARG A 59 -3.90 -4.50 13.43
CA ARG A 59 -2.74 -3.98 12.72
C ARG A 59 -1.58 -3.80 13.68
N ASP A 60 -0.46 -4.46 13.41
CA ASP A 60 0.78 -4.21 14.12
C ASP A 60 1.35 -2.83 13.72
N GLN A 61 1.75 -2.04 14.72
CA GLN A 61 2.25 -0.69 14.52
C GLN A 61 3.65 -0.63 13.87
N TYR A 62 4.41 -1.73 13.90
CA TYR A 62 5.77 -1.80 13.37
C TYR A 62 5.80 -2.40 11.95
N THR A 63 5.06 -3.49 11.72
CA THR A 63 5.03 -4.18 10.43
C THR A 63 3.89 -3.70 9.53
N GLY A 64 2.84 -3.11 10.09
CA GLY A 64 1.64 -2.72 9.35
C GLY A 64 0.74 -3.90 8.95
N GLN A 65 1.10 -5.12 9.31
CA GLN A 65 0.36 -6.34 8.98
C GLN A 65 -0.70 -6.66 10.03
N CYS A 66 -1.72 -7.40 9.63
CA CYS A 66 -2.71 -7.95 10.55
C CYS A 66 -2.10 -9.12 11.32
N VAL A 67 -1.87 -8.92 12.62
CA VAL A 67 -1.39 -9.93 13.56
C VAL A 67 -2.51 -10.31 14.50
N ASP A 68 -2.49 -11.56 14.97
CA ASP A 68 -3.47 -12.09 15.91
C ASP A 68 -3.49 -11.21 17.17
N ILE A 69 -4.69 -10.83 17.61
CA ILE A 69 -4.90 -10.16 18.89
C ILE A 69 -4.80 -11.28 19.91
N ASP A 70 -3.74 -11.29 20.72
CA ASP A 70 -3.65 -12.24 21.83
C ASP A 70 -4.73 -11.89 22.88
N GLU A 71 -5.92 -12.44 22.66
CA GLU A 71 -7.12 -12.31 23.47
C GLU A 71 -6.98 -13.02 24.83
N CYS A 72 -5.90 -13.78 25.05
CA CYS A 72 -5.67 -14.60 26.24
C CYS A 72 -4.96 -13.83 27.38
N LYS A 73 -5.47 -12.65 27.75
CA LYS A 73 -5.09 -11.97 29.01
C LYS A 73 -6.10 -12.18 30.13
#